data_AF-A0A933ACP4-F1
#
_entry.id   AF-A0A933ACP4-F1
#
_cell.length_a   1.000
_cell.length_b   1.000
_cell.length_c   1.000
_cell.angle_alpha   90.00
_cell.angle_beta   90.00
_cell.angle_gamma   90.00
#
_symmetry.space_group_name_H-M   'P 1'
#
loop_
_entity.id
_entity.type
_entity.pdbx_description
1 polymer ?
#
loop_
_entity_poly.entity_id
_entity_poly.type
_entity_poly.pdbx_seq_one_letter_code
_entity_poly.pdbx_strand_id
1 'polypeptide(L)' 'MNTQLSKPTQEGASIRELARRFGVSAPVLYELARQDRLPGCRRIGEKRFVVHVPSFQQWLESGGRAE' A
#
# COMPACT_ATOMS: atom_id res chain seq x y z
N MET A 1 18.94 8.90 22.50
CA MET A 1 18.73 8.74 21.04
C MET A 1 18.18 7.34 20.85
N ASN A 2 16.86 7.17 20.85
CA ASN A 2 16.26 5.82 20.84
C ASN A 2 15.82 5.48 19.42
N THR A 3 16.65 4.74 18.71
CA THR A 3 16.36 4.18 17.39
C THR A 3 15.38 3.02 17.58
N GLN A 4 14.08 3.29 17.50
CA GLN A 4 13.06 2.26 17.60
C GLN A 4 13.00 1.47 16.28
N LEU A 5 13.65 0.30 16.26
CA LEU A 5 13.40 -0.75 15.27
C LEU A 5 11.93 -1.23 15.43
N SER A 6 11.03 -0.59 14.71
CA SER A 6 9.67 -1.09 14.55
C SER A 6 9.72 -2.30 13.63
N LYS A 7 9.55 -3.48 14.23
CA LYS A 7 9.46 -4.81 13.61
C LYS A 7 8.74 -4.75 12.25
N PRO A 8 9.24 -5.43 11.19
CA PRO A 8 8.48 -5.56 9.96
C PRO A 8 7.36 -6.56 10.22
N THR A 9 6.24 -6.10 10.76
CA THR A 9 4.99 -6.85 10.65
C THR A 9 4.72 -6.90 9.15
N GLN A 10 4.97 -8.05 8.54
CA GLN A 10 4.73 -8.34 7.13
C GLN A 10 3.23 -8.31 6.84
N GLU A 11 2.60 -7.14 6.98
CA GLU A 11 1.23 -6.93 6.57
C GLU A 11 1.26 -6.58 5.07
N GLY A 12 1.55 -7.59 4.25
CA GLY A 12 1.23 -7.53 2.83
C GLY A 12 -0.28 -7.73 2.68
N ALA A 13 -1.01 -6.68 2.29
CA ALA A 13 -2.45 -6.73 2.13
C ALA A 13 -2.84 -6.65 0.65
N SER A 14 -3.95 -7.29 0.28
CA SER A 14 -4.52 -7.11 -1.06
C SER A 14 -5.14 -5.71 -1.18
N ILE A 15 -5.23 -5.18 -2.40
CA ILE A 15 -5.88 -3.88 -2.67
C ILE A 15 -7.28 -3.78 -2.05
N ARG A 16 -8.09 -4.84 -2.15
CA ARG A 16 -9.44 -4.87 -1.55
C ARG A 16 -9.41 -4.81 -0.02
N GLU A 17 -8.40 -5.43 0.60
CA GLU A 17 -8.22 -5.37 2.05
C GLU A 17 -7.80 -3.97 2.50
N LEU A 18 -6.86 -3.36 1.78
CA LEU A 18 -6.48 -1.96 2.02
C LEU A 18 -7.66 -1.00 1.89
N ALA A 19 -8.46 -1.16 0.83
CA ALA A 19 -9.65 -0.36 0.62
C ALA A 19 -10.61 -0.41 1.82
N ARG A 20 -10.83 -1.60 2.38
CA ARG A 20 -11.69 -1.79 3.55
C ARG A 20 -11.06 -1.25 4.83
N ARG A 21 -9.75 -1.50 5.05
CA ARG A 21 -9.03 -1.11 6.26
C ARG A 21 -8.83 0.39 6.38
N PHE A 22 -8.55 1.07 5.26
CA PHE A 22 -8.26 2.50 5.21
C PHE A 22 -9.43 3.36 4.72
N GLY A 23 -10.56 2.75 4.36
CA GLY A 23 -11.73 3.47 3.85
C GLY A 23 -11.49 4.16 2.50
N VAL A 24 -10.54 3.66 1.71
CA VAL A 24 -10.19 4.23 0.40
C VAL A 24 -10.84 3.44 -0.74
N SER A 25 -10.99 4.09 -1.89
CA SER A 25 -11.60 3.44 -3.06
C SER A 25 -10.70 2.37 -3.65
N ALA A 26 -11.15 1.10 -3.59
CA ALA A 26 -10.52 -0.02 -4.28
C ALA A 26 -10.22 0.23 -5.77
N PRO A 27 -11.14 0.79 -6.60
CA PRO A 27 -10.83 1.05 -8.00
C PRO A 27 -9.65 2.01 -8.17
N VAL A 28 -9.57 3.08 -7.36
CA VAL A 28 -8.44 4.03 -7.38
C VAL A 28 -7.12 3.32 -7.05
N LEU A 29 -7.10 2.47 -6.03
CA LEU A 29 -5.92 1.67 -5.70
C LEU A 29 -5.53 0.71 -6.83
N TYR A 30 -6.51 0.11 -7.51
CA TYR A 30 -6.24 -0.72 -8.69
C TYR A 30 -5.65 0.07 -9.85
N GLU A 31 -6.11 1.30 -10.08
CA GLU A 31 -5.53 2.18 -11.10
C GLU A 31 -4.09 2.60 -10.75
N LEU A 32 -3.86 3.03 -9.51
CA LEU A 32 -2.51 3.36 -9.02
C LEU A 32 -1.56 2.17 -9.10
N ALA A 33 -2.03 0.96 -8.75
CA ALA A 33 -1.25 -0.27 -8.85
C ALA A 33 -0.97 -0.68 -10.30
N ARG A 34 -1.89 -0.40 -11.23
CA ARG A 34 -1.68 -0.61 -12.68
C ARG A 34 -0.69 0.37 -13.27
N GLN A 35 -0.66 1.59 -12.76
CA GLN A 35 0.27 2.65 -13.18
C GLN A 35 1.63 2.58 -12.44
N ASP A 36 1.84 1.56 -11.59
CA ASP A 36 3.03 1.42 -10.74
C ASP A 36 3.27 2.64 -9.80
N ARG A 37 2.23 3.44 -9.55
CA ARG A 37 2.28 4.63 -8.67
C ARG A 37 1.88 4.34 -7.24
N LEU A 38 1.56 3.08 -6.91
CA LEU A 38 1.16 2.67 -5.58
C LEU A 38 2.39 2.18 -4.78
N PRO A 39 2.85 2.92 -3.75
CA PRO A 39 4.05 2.55 -3.01
C PRO A 39 3.86 1.26 -2.22
N GLY A 40 4.91 0.44 -2.21
CA GLY A 40 4.85 -0.89 -1.61
C GLY A 40 3.96 -1.87 -2.37
N CYS A 41 3.41 -1.49 -3.53
CA CYS A 41 2.69 -2.41 -4.40
C CYS A 41 3.67 -3.34 -5.10
N ARG A 42 3.39 -4.63 -4.98
CA ARG A 42 4.07 -5.69 -5.70
C ARG A 42 3.04 -6.53 -6.43
N ARG A 43 3.21 -6.62 -7.74
CA ARG A 43 2.40 -7.51 -8.58
C ARG A 43 2.89 -8.95 -8.38
N ILE A 44 2.04 -9.80 -7.82
CA ILE A 44 2.28 -11.23 -7.62
C ILE A 44 1.53 -11.99 -8.73
N GLY A 45 2.20 -12.20 -9.86
CA GLY A 45 1.62 -12.84 -11.04
C GLY A 45 0.74 -11.91 -11.88
N GLU A 46 -0.06 -12.48 -12.79
CA GLU A 46 -0.76 -11.68 -13.82
C GLU A 46 -1.93 -10.82 -13.27
N LYS A 47 -2.53 -11.22 -12.14
CA LYS A 47 -3.80 -10.64 -11.64
C LYS A 47 -3.84 -10.27 -10.15
N ARG A 48 -2.79 -10.53 -9.37
CA ARG A 48 -2.79 -10.24 -7.93
C ARG A 48 -1.81 -9.11 -7.61
N PHE A 49 -2.25 -8.19 -6.77
CA PHE A 49 -1.44 -7.10 -6.24
C PHE A 49 -1.41 -7.23 -4.73
N VAL A 50 -0.19 -7.28 -4.19
CA VAL A 50 0.07 -7.27 -2.76
C VAL A 50 0.72 -5.94 -2.45
N VAL A 51 0.18 -5.22 -1.48
CA VAL A 51 0.65 -3.90 -1.10
C VAL A 51 1.15 -3.96 0.32
N HIS A 52 2.34 -3.44 0.54
CA HIS A 52 2.94 -3.33 1.86
C HIS A 52 2.21 -2.25 2.66
N VAL A 53 1.41 -2.67 3.65
CA VAL A 53 0.57 -1.79 4.47
C VAL A 53 1.33 -0.63 5.09
N PRO A 54 2.50 -0.79 5.75
CA PRO A 54 3.17 0.35 6.37
C PRO A 54 3.70 1.37 5.34
N SER A 55 4.19 0.92 4.17
CA SER A 55 4.58 1.84 3.09
C SER A 55 3.39 2.59 2.52
N PHE A 56 2.26 1.89 2.33
CA PHE A 56 1.02 2.52 1.89
C PHE A 56 0.49 3.53 2.91
N GLN A 57 0.52 3.19 4.20
CA GLN A 57 0.09 4.08 5.26
C GLN A 57 0.94 5.35 5.31
N GLN A 58 2.28 5.23 5.27
CA GLN A 58 3.16 6.40 5.26
C GLN A 58 2.92 7.31 4.06
N TRP A 59 2.64 6.73 2.89
CA TRP A 59 2.29 7.49 1.70
C TRP A 59 0.93 8.19 1.83
N LEU A 60 -0.06 7.50 2.42
CA LEU A 60 -1.38 8.07 2.69
C LEU A 60 -1.29 9.24 3.68
N GLU A 61 -0.50 9.07 4.75
CA GLU A 61 -0.19 10.12 5.73
C GLU A 61 0.57 11.30 5.10
N SER A 62 1.40 11.03 4.08
CA SER A 62 2.09 12.06 3.27
C SER A 62 1.16 12.80 2.29
N GLY A 63 -0.13 12.46 2.26
CA GLY A 63 -1.15 13.15 1.48
C GLY A 63 -1.45 12.52 0.12
N GLY A 64 -1.04 11.27 -0.12
CA GLY A 64 -1.47 10.49 -1.29
C GLY A 64 -1.02 11.07 -2.64
N ARG A 65 0.02 11.91 -2.65
CA ARG A 65 0.60 12.43 -3.89
C ARG A 65 1.67 11.47 -4.35
N ALA A 66 1.41 10.78 -5.45
CA ALA A 66 2.51 10.32 -6.27
C ALA A 66 3.01 11.58 -7.01
N GLU A 67 4.24 11.98 -6.72
CA GLU A 67 4.98 12.98 -7.49
C GLU A 67 5.26 12.50 -8.92
#